data_AF-A0A6J8BXZ4-F1
#
_entry.id   AF-A0A6J8BXZ4-F1
#
_cell.length_a   1.000
_cell.length_b   1.000
_cell.length_c   1.000
_cell.angle_alpha   90.00
_cell.angle_beta   90.00
_cell.angle_gamma   90.00
#
_symmetry.space_group_name_H-M   'P 1'
#
loop_
_entity.id
_entity.type
_entity.pdbx_description
1 polymer ?
#
loop_
_entity_poly.entity_id
_entity_poly.type
_entity_poly.pdbx_seq_one_letter_code
_entity_poly.pdbx_strand_id
1 'polypeptide(L)'
;MSGRGKGGKGLGKGGAKRHRKVLRDNIQGITKPAIRRLARRGGVKRISGLIYEETRGVLKVFLENVIRDAVTYTEHAKRKTVTAMDVDEKKGGKAKAKAKSRSSRAGLQFPVGRIHRLLRKGNYAERVGAGAPVYLAAVLEYLAAEVLELAGNAARDNKKSRIIPRHLQLAIRNDEELNKLLSGVTIAQGGVLPNIQAVLLPKKTQKAAK
;
A
#
# COMPACT_ATOMS: atom_id res chain seq x y z
N MET A 1 -56.80 9.49 34.65
CA MET A 1 -56.35 8.44 33.70
C MET A 1 -56.06 9.10 32.35
N SER A 2 -54.87 8.78 31.80
CA SER A 2 -54.41 8.88 30.40
C SER A 2 -54.56 10.21 29.62
N GLY A 3 -53.52 11.04 29.70
CA GLY A 3 -53.21 12.06 28.70
C GLY A 3 -52.83 11.43 27.36
N ARG A 4 -53.57 11.76 26.31
CA ARG A 4 -53.41 11.23 24.95
C ARG A 4 -52.50 12.17 24.14
N GLY A 5 -51.19 11.95 24.23
CA GLY A 5 -50.21 12.68 23.43
C GLY A 5 -50.36 12.35 21.93
N LYS A 6 -50.69 13.36 21.11
CA LYS A 6 -50.68 13.24 19.65
C LYS A 6 -49.24 13.03 19.18
N GLY A 7 -48.90 11.80 18.78
CA GLY A 7 -47.64 11.49 18.11
C GLY A 7 -47.54 12.25 16.80
N GLY A 8 -46.60 13.19 16.73
CA GLY A 8 -46.23 13.84 15.48
C GLY A 8 -45.72 12.80 14.50
N LYS A 9 -46.46 12.55 13.41
CA LYS A 9 -45.94 11.86 12.23
C LYS A 9 -44.84 12.74 11.63
N GLY A 10 -43.61 12.51 12.08
CA GLY A 10 -42.42 13.01 11.38
C GLY A 10 -42.44 12.43 9.97
N LEU A 11 -42.72 13.28 8.99
CA LEU A 11 -42.55 12.98 7.57
C LEU A 11 -41.07 12.66 7.35
N GLY A 12 -40.71 11.39 7.43
CA GLY A 12 -39.39 10.89 7.10
C GLY A 12 -39.14 11.22 5.64
N LYS A 13 -38.41 12.31 5.40
CA LYS A 13 -37.90 12.67 4.07
C LYS A 13 -37.22 11.41 3.52
N GLY A 14 -37.79 10.87 2.45
CA GLY A 14 -37.32 9.67 1.78
C GLY A 14 -35.82 9.75 1.61
N GLY A 15 -35.11 8.81 2.24
CA GLY A 15 -33.66 8.76 2.19
C GLY A 15 -33.24 8.75 0.73
N ALA A 16 -32.51 9.78 0.31
CA ALA A 16 -31.92 9.85 -1.02
C ALA A 16 -31.29 8.49 -1.34
N LYS A 17 -31.75 7.83 -2.40
CA LYS A 17 -31.19 6.56 -2.87
C LYS A 17 -29.69 6.76 -2.98
N ARG A 18 -28.91 6.11 -2.10
CA ARG A 18 -27.45 6.18 -2.11
C ARG A 18 -27.00 5.77 -3.49
N HIS A 19 -26.54 6.74 -4.30
CA HIS A 19 -25.93 6.46 -5.58
C HIS A 19 -24.88 5.37 -5.36
N ARG A 20 -25.03 4.24 -6.07
CA ARG A 20 -24.09 3.13 -6.05
C ARG A 20 -22.73 3.71 -6.39
N LYS A 21 -21.82 3.78 -5.40
CA LYS A 21 -20.47 4.35 -5.58
C LYS A 21 -19.78 3.58 -6.69
N VAL A 22 -19.66 4.20 -7.85
CA VAL A 22 -18.81 3.76 -8.98
C VAL A 22 -17.44 3.38 -8.42
N LEU A 23 -16.94 2.21 -8.79
CA LEU A 23 -15.60 1.75 -8.42
C LEU A 23 -14.60 2.65 -9.17
N ARG A 24 -14.16 3.73 -8.53
CA ARG A 24 -12.94 4.41 -8.94
C ARG A 24 -11.76 3.58 -8.46
N ASP A 25 -10.67 3.60 -9.22
CA ASP A 25 -9.39 3.03 -8.79
C ASP A 25 -9.01 3.67 -7.44
N ASN A 26 -9.13 2.90 -6.35
CA ASN A 26 -9.19 3.44 -4.99
C ASN A 26 -7.80 3.64 -4.38
N ILE A 27 -6.75 3.47 -5.18
CA ILE A 27 -5.39 3.60 -4.69
C ILE A 27 -5.01 5.03 -4.30
N GLN A 28 -5.76 6.01 -4.81
CA GLN A 28 -5.74 7.40 -4.32
C GLN A 28 -6.15 7.51 -2.83
N GLY A 29 -6.72 6.44 -2.28
CA GLY A 29 -6.90 6.25 -0.85
C GLY A 29 -5.59 6.35 -0.07
N ILE A 30 -4.47 5.91 -0.65
CA ILE A 30 -3.13 6.21 -0.12
C ILE A 30 -2.80 7.64 -0.56
N THR A 31 -2.83 8.57 0.39
CA THR A 31 -2.78 10.01 0.06
C THR A 31 -1.34 10.48 -0.16
N LYS A 32 -1.13 11.49 -1.01
CA LYS A 32 0.19 12.12 -1.21
C LYS A 32 0.85 12.54 0.12
N PRO A 33 0.12 13.13 1.10
CA PRO A 33 0.69 13.42 2.42
C PRO A 33 1.19 12.18 3.18
N ALA A 34 0.51 11.03 3.08
CA ALA A 34 0.96 9.80 3.76
C ALA A 34 2.30 9.31 3.19
N ILE A 35 2.39 9.21 1.85
CA ILE A 35 3.63 8.86 1.13
C ILE A 35 4.73 9.87 1.45
N ARG A 36 4.42 11.17 1.44
CA ARG A 36 5.38 12.23 1.78
C ARG A 36 5.92 12.06 3.19
N ARG A 37 5.06 11.79 4.19
CA ARG A 37 5.50 11.59 5.58
C ARG A 37 6.40 10.36 5.72
N LEU A 38 6.14 9.28 4.99
CA LEU A 38 7.04 8.12 4.93
C LEU A 38 8.40 8.50 4.34
N ALA A 39 8.40 9.10 3.15
CA ALA A 39 9.63 9.54 2.49
C ALA A 39 10.45 10.52 3.35
N ARG A 40 9.79 11.43 4.08
CA ARG A 40 10.48 12.33 5.02
C ARG A 40 11.17 11.59 6.14
N ARG A 41 10.53 10.56 6.70
CA ARG A 41 11.14 9.70 7.74
C ARG A 41 12.37 8.98 7.21
N GLY A 42 12.32 8.48 5.98
CA GLY A 42 13.46 7.87 5.27
C GLY A 42 14.48 8.87 4.70
N GLY A 43 14.51 10.12 5.17
CA GLY A 43 15.53 11.10 4.78
C GLY A 43 15.38 11.75 3.39
N VAL A 44 14.28 11.52 2.68
CA VAL A 44 14.06 12.10 1.34
C VAL A 44 13.80 13.61 1.42
N LYS A 45 14.62 14.40 0.72
CA LYS A 45 14.57 15.89 0.74
C LYS A 45 13.62 16.53 -0.28
N ARG A 46 13.45 15.96 -1.47
CA ARG A 46 12.47 16.44 -2.47
C ARG A 46 11.87 15.25 -3.21
N ILE A 47 10.61 15.35 -3.60
CA ILE A 47 9.85 14.25 -4.22
C ILE A 47 9.22 14.75 -5.52
N SER A 48 9.50 14.08 -6.63
CA SER A 48 8.81 14.35 -7.91
C SER A 48 7.31 14.03 -7.83
N GLY A 49 6.49 14.75 -8.59
CA GLY A 49 5.05 14.52 -8.65
C GLY A 49 4.66 13.12 -9.12
N LEU A 50 5.50 12.48 -9.93
CA LEU A 50 5.25 11.15 -10.47
C LEU A 50 5.48 10.03 -9.46
N ILE A 51 6.36 10.24 -8.47
CA ILE A 51 6.65 9.25 -7.43
C ILE A 51 5.38 8.82 -6.68
N TYR A 52 4.44 9.74 -6.45
CA TYR A 52 3.21 9.39 -5.75
C TYR A 52 2.36 8.37 -6.51
N GLU A 53 2.38 8.40 -7.84
CA GLU A 53 1.63 7.43 -8.64
C GLU A 53 2.44 6.14 -8.81
N GLU A 54 3.75 6.21 -8.99
CA GLU A 54 4.61 5.01 -9.07
C GLU A 54 4.61 4.20 -7.76
N THR A 55 4.78 4.87 -6.60
CA THR A 55 4.68 4.20 -5.29
C THR A 55 3.30 3.56 -5.11
N ARG A 56 2.24 4.18 -5.63
CA ARG A 56 0.92 3.55 -5.62
C ARG A 56 0.86 2.34 -6.54
N GLY A 57 1.39 2.43 -7.75
CA GLY A 57 1.46 1.30 -8.69
C GLY A 57 2.12 0.07 -8.04
N VAL A 58 3.27 0.27 -7.40
CA VAL A 58 3.98 -0.77 -6.62
C VAL A 58 3.07 -1.41 -5.57
N LEU A 59 2.42 -0.57 -4.75
CA LEU A 59 1.53 -1.04 -3.68
C LEU A 59 0.28 -1.74 -4.21
N LYS A 60 -0.20 -1.36 -5.40
CA LYS A 60 -1.36 -1.97 -6.05
C LYS A 60 -1.09 -3.43 -6.39
N VAL A 61 0.02 -3.69 -7.07
CA VAL A 61 0.38 -5.03 -7.54
C VAL A 61 0.62 -5.96 -6.35
N PHE A 62 1.35 -5.49 -5.35
CA PHE A 62 1.55 -6.24 -4.11
C PHE A 62 0.21 -6.58 -3.45
N LEU A 63 -0.68 -5.60 -3.30
CA LEU A 63 -2.00 -5.79 -2.69
C LEU A 63 -2.86 -6.79 -3.47
N GLU A 64 -2.86 -6.72 -4.80
CA GLU A 64 -3.62 -7.62 -5.65
C GLU A 64 -3.13 -9.07 -5.51
N ASN A 65 -1.82 -9.28 -5.42
CA ASN A 65 -1.25 -10.62 -5.22
C ASN A 65 -1.64 -11.17 -3.84
N VAL A 66 -1.42 -10.40 -2.76
CA VAL A 66 -1.77 -10.84 -1.40
C VAL A 66 -3.25 -11.15 -1.25
N ILE A 67 -4.13 -10.33 -1.83
CA ILE A 67 -5.57 -10.59 -1.78
C ILE A 67 -5.92 -11.86 -2.56
N ARG A 68 -5.34 -12.06 -3.75
CA ARG A 68 -5.59 -13.27 -4.56
C ARG A 68 -5.22 -14.53 -3.78
N ASP A 69 -4.05 -14.53 -3.14
CA ASP A 69 -3.56 -15.67 -2.36
C ASP A 69 -4.45 -15.91 -1.14
N ALA A 70 -4.82 -14.85 -0.41
CA ALA A 70 -5.68 -14.94 0.75
C ALA A 70 -7.08 -15.49 0.40
N VAL A 71 -7.69 -15.03 -0.69
CA VAL A 71 -8.99 -15.54 -1.17
C VAL A 71 -8.89 -17.02 -1.49
N THR A 72 -7.89 -17.41 -2.30
CA THR A 72 -7.65 -18.80 -2.69
C THR A 72 -7.49 -19.71 -1.47
N TYR A 73 -6.72 -19.27 -0.48
CA TYR A 73 -6.52 -20.01 0.77
C TYR A 73 -7.83 -20.15 1.58
N THR A 74 -8.62 -19.08 1.70
CA THR A 74 -9.90 -19.14 2.44
C THR A 74 -10.96 -20.00 1.77
N GLU A 75 -11.01 -19.98 0.43
CA GLU A 75 -11.89 -20.84 -0.36
C GLU A 75 -11.53 -22.31 -0.17
N HIS A 76 -10.24 -22.64 -0.28
CA HIS A 76 -9.76 -24.01 -0.05
C HIS A 76 -10.03 -24.49 1.38
N ALA A 77 -9.86 -23.62 2.38
CA ALA A 77 -10.12 -23.93 3.78
C ALA A 77 -11.62 -23.95 4.17
N LYS A 78 -12.55 -23.71 3.23
CA LYS A 78 -14.00 -23.60 3.46
C LYS A 78 -14.38 -22.58 4.55
N ARG A 79 -13.58 -21.52 4.72
CA ARG A 79 -13.80 -20.48 5.73
C ARG A 79 -14.44 -19.25 5.12
N LYS A 80 -15.51 -18.76 5.76
CA LYS A 80 -16.28 -17.58 5.33
C LYS A 80 -15.71 -16.24 5.80
N THR A 81 -14.69 -16.27 6.66
CA THR A 81 -14.12 -15.07 7.29
C THR A 81 -12.63 -15.01 7.02
N VAL A 82 -12.17 -13.94 6.37
CA VAL A 82 -10.74 -13.58 6.34
C VAL A 82 -10.40 -12.93 7.68
N THR A 83 -9.52 -13.56 8.43
CA THR A 83 -9.10 -13.10 9.75
C THR A 83 -7.67 -12.57 9.71
N ALA A 84 -7.24 -11.92 10.80
CA ALA A 84 -5.83 -11.59 10.95
C ALA A 84 -4.95 -12.84 10.97
N MET A 85 -5.45 -14.04 11.30
CA MET A 85 -4.68 -15.29 11.30
C MET A 85 -4.39 -15.83 9.89
N ASP A 86 -5.08 -15.30 8.88
CA ASP A 86 -4.73 -15.53 7.47
C ASP A 86 -3.57 -14.62 7.02
N VAL A 87 -3.02 -13.83 7.95
CA VAL A 87 -1.96 -12.85 7.75
C VAL A 87 -1.10 -12.63 9.02
N ASP A 88 -1.31 -13.40 10.11
CA ASP A 88 -0.88 -13.23 11.54
C ASP A 88 -0.99 -11.84 12.23
N GLU A 89 -1.27 -11.63 13.53
CA GLU A 89 -1.53 -12.45 14.74
C GLU A 89 -2.51 -11.68 15.72
N LYS A 90 -2.85 -12.25 16.89
CA LYS A 90 -3.98 -11.91 17.81
C LYS A 90 -3.70 -10.94 19.00
N LYS A 91 -4.83 -10.55 19.65
CA LYS A 91 -5.12 -10.03 21.04
C LYS A 91 -5.21 -8.50 21.19
N GLY A 92 -6.03 -7.89 22.05
CA GLY A 92 -7.02 -8.31 23.05
C GLY A 92 -7.74 -7.04 23.55
N GLY A 93 -8.91 -7.17 24.18
CA GLY A 93 -9.76 -6.03 24.57
C GLY A 93 -9.16 -5.12 25.64
N LYS A 94 -9.26 -3.78 25.44
CA LYS A 94 -9.08 -2.77 26.51
C LYS A 94 -10.06 -1.60 26.37
N ALA A 95 -10.35 -1.01 27.52
CA ALA A 95 -11.42 -0.06 27.86
C ALA A 95 -11.55 1.20 26.96
N LYS A 96 -12.71 1.86 27.03
CA LYS A 96 -13.10 3.04 26.25
C LYS A 96 -12.19 4.26 26.52
N ALA A 97 -11.08 4.33 25.80
CA ALA A 97 -10.34 5.56 25.58
C ALA A 97 -11.09 6.49 24.60
N LYS A 98 -10.77 7.79 24.61
CA LYS A 98 -11.25 8.80 23.64
C LYS A 98 -11.28 8.22 22.21
N ALA A 99 -12.32 8.56 21.45
CA ALA A 99 -12.51 8.06 20.09
C ALA A 99 -11.35 8.47 19.17
N LYS A 100 -10.36 7.58 19.03
CA LYS A 100 -9.26 7.69 18.06
C LYS A 100 -9.63 6.96 16.77
N SER A 101 -9.13 7.46 15.64
CA SER A 101 -9.27 6.75 14.36
C SER A 101 -8.55 5.40 14.40
N ARG A 102 -9.00 4.42 13.59
CA ARG A 102 -8.36 3.10 13.53
C ARG A 102 -6.87 3.19 13.14
N SER A 103 -6.52 4.09 12.21
CA SER A 103 -5.13 4.36 11.83
C SER A 103 -4.33 4.94 13.00
N SER A 104 -4.87 5.95 13.69
CA SER A 104 -4.19 6.56 14.85
C SER A 104 -4.00 5.56 15.99
N ARG A 105 -4.97 4.67 16.21
CA ARG A 105 -4.86 3.59 17.20
C ARG A 105 -3.80 2.55 16.82
N ALA A 106 -3.64 2.28 15.52
CA ALA A 106 -2.64 1.35 15.00
C ALA A 106 -1.25 1.99 14.79
N GLY A 107 -1.10 3.31 14.96
CA GLY A 107 0.17 4.00 14.70
C GLY A 107 0.53 4.14 13.21
N LEU A 108 -0.42 3.91 12.31
CA LEU A 108 -0.17 3.88 10.87
C LEU A 108 -0.52 5.21 10.19
N GLN A 109 0.33 5.65 9.27
CA GLN A 109 0.05 6.73 8.33
C GLN A 109 -0.99 6.32 7.29
N PHE A 110 -1.06 5.04 6.96
CA PHE A 110 -1.98 4.52 5.97
C PHE A 110 -3.42 4.37 6.52
N PRO A 111 -4.44 4.49 5.66
CA PRO A 111 -5.84 4.62 6.10
C PRO A 111 -6.50 3.25 6.35
N VAL A 112 -6.23 2.64 7.51
CA VAL A 112 -6.82 1.36 7.99
C VAL A 112 -8.34 1.30 7.79
N GLY A 113 -9.07 2.37 8.17
CA GLY A 113 -10.53 2.40 8.04
C GLY A 113 -11.02 2.37 6.59
N ARG A 114 -10.24 2.96 5.67
CA ARG A 114 -10.53 2.93 4.23
C ARG A 114 -10.22 1.54 3.68
N ILE A 115 -9.09 0.94 4.05
CA ILE A 115 -8.68 -0.42 3.67
C ILE A 115 -9.75 -1.44 4.09
N HIS A 116 -10.24 -1.38 5.33
CA HIS A 116 -11.33 -2.26 5.78
C HIS A 116 -12.59 -2.14 4.88
N ARG A 117 -13.01 -0.91 4.56
CA ARG A 117 -14.17 -0.72 3.69
C ARG A 117 -13.93 -1.24 2.27
N LEU A 118 -12.69 -1.14 1.77
CA LEU A 118 -12.32 -1.66 0.45
C LEU A 118 -12.35 -3.19 0.44
N LEU A 119 -11.80 -3.85 1.45
CA LEU A 119 -11.86 -5.31 1.59
C LEU A 119 -13.31 -5.82 1.59
N ARG A 120 -14.21 -5.17 2.33
CA ARG A 120 -15.64 -5.53 2.32
C ARG A 120 -16.31 -5.26 0.97
N LYS A 121 -15.94 -4.18 0.29
CA LYS A 121 -16.57 -3.78 -0.97
C LYS A 121 -16.08 -4.63 -2.16
N GLY A 122 -14.86 -5.13 -2.10
CA GLY A 122 -14.28 -5.98 -3.13
C GLY A 122 -14.84 -7.40 -3.18
N ASN A 123 -15.76 -7.75 -2.25
CA ASN A 123 -16.41 -9.06 -2.17
C ASN A 123 -15.44 -10.24 -2.13
N TYR A 124 -14.23 -10.02 -1.58
CA TYR A 124 -13.18 -11.03 -1.47
C TYR A 124 -13.51 -12.12 -0.45
N ALA A 125 -14.35 -11.82 0.55
CA ALA A 125 -14.81 -12.78 1.54
C ALA A 125 -16.14 -12.32 2.13
N GLU A 126 -16.96 -13.27 2.61
CA GLU A 126 -18.25 -12.96 3.24
C GLU A 126 -18.06 -12.06 4.48
N ARG A 127 -16.98 -12.29 5.25
CA ARG A 127 -16.64 -11.50 6.43
C ARG A 127 -15.17 -11.12 6.45
N VAL A 128 -14.90 -9.88 6.90
CA VAL A 128 -13.55 -9.34 7.12
C VAL A 128 -13.36 -9.07 8.60
N GLY A 129 -12.39 -9.75 9.20
CA GLY A 129 -12.00 -9.58 10.60
C GLY A 129 -11.40 -8.20 10.87
N ALA A 130 -11.46 -7.74 12.13
CA ALA A 130 -11.01 -6.40 12.49
C ALA A 130 -9.48 -6.18 12.35
N GLY A 131 -8.69 -7.25 12.49
CA GLY A 131 -7.23 -7.18 12.39
C GLY A 131 -6.69 -7.24 10.95
N ALA A 132 -7.38 -7.92 10.03
CA ALA A 132 -7.00 -8.00 8.61
C ALA A 132 -6.69 -6.62 7.96
N PRO A 133 -7.54 -5.57 8.10
CA PRO A 133 -7.22 -4.26 7.53
C PRO A 133 -6.11 -3.51 8.27
N VAL A 134 -5.80 -3.87 9.52
CA VAL A 134 -4.68 -3.28 10.27
C VAL A 134 -3.38 -3.88 9.76
N TYR A 135 -3.32 -5.21 9.69
CA TYR A 135 -2.17 -5.94 9.16
C TYR A 135 -1.85 -5.49 7.74
N LEU A 136 -2.84 -5.52 6.85
CA LEU A 136 -2.65 -5.12 5.47
C LEU A 136 -2.17 -3.68 5.34
N ALA A 137 -2.68 -2.77 6.18
CA ALA A 137 -2.20 -1.39 6.19
C ALA A 137 -0.75 -1.28 6.67
N ALA A 138 -0.35 -2.09 7.65
CA ALA A 138 1.01 -2.12 8.17
C ALA A 138 1.99 -2.64 7.12
N VAL A 139 1.68 -3.75 6.46
CA VAL A 139 2.54 -4.31 5.39
C VAL A 139 2.68 -3.34 4.22
N LEU A 140 1.58 -2.72 3.78
CA LEU A 140 1.63 -1.72 2.72
C LEU A 140 2.44 -0.49 3.13
N GLU A 141 2.35 -0.05 4.39
CA GLU A 141 3.13 1.08 4.89
C GLU A 141 4.62 0.74 4.99
N TYR A 142 4.95 -0.48 5.42
CA TYR A 142 6.31 -0.99 5.47
C TYR A 142 6.94 -1.04 4.08
N LEU A 143 6.30 -1.71 3.12
CA LEU A 143 6.79 -1.81 1.75
C LEU A 143 6.97 -0.43 1.10
N ALA A 144 6.04 0.50 1.36
CA ALA A 144 6.15 1.87 0.86
C ALA A 144 7.35 2.61 1.48
N ALA A 145 7.58 2.44 2.79
CA ALA A 145 8.71 3.05 3.48
C ALA A 145 10.04 2.55 2.91
N GLU A 146 10.19 1.23 2.79
CA GLU A 146 11.39 0.55 2.30
C GLU A 146 11.76 1.04 0.89
N VAL A 147 10.81 0.98 -0.04
CA VAL A 147 11.03 1.42 -1.42
C VAL A 147 11.39 2.91 -1.50
N LEU A 148 10.79 3.76 -0.66
CA LEU A 148 11.07 5.20 -0.65
C LEU A 148 12.43 5.53 -0.02
N GLU A 149 12.85 4.76 0.97
CA GLU A 149 14.16 4.88 1.63
C GLU A 149 15.28 4.49 0.66
N LEU A 150 15.17 3.31 0.04
CA LEU A 150 16.12 2.85 -0.98
C LEU A 150 16.17 3.80 -2.18
N ALA A 151 15.02 4.33 -2.63
CA ALA A 151 14.98 5.35 -3.68
C ALA A 151 15.65 6.67 -3.23
N GLY A 152 15.55 7.01 -1.93
CA GLY A 152 16.26 8.12 -1.31
C GLY A 152 17.77 7.92 -1.34
N ASN A 153 18.25 6.71 -1.04
CA ASN A 153 19.66 6.31 -1.13
C ASN A 153 20.15 6.43 -2.58
N ALA A 154 19.45 5.80 -3.51
CA ALA A 154 19.77 5.88 -4.94
C ALA A 154 19.80 7.32 -5.47
N ALA A 155 18.94 8.21 -4.96
CA ALA A 155 19.01 9.63 -5.31
C ALA A 155 20.29 10.30 -4.80
N ARG A 156 20.67 10.02 -3.55
CA ARG A 156 21.89 10.56 -2.93
C ARG A 156 23.15 10.08 -3.64
N ASP A 157 23.21 8.79 -4.00
CA ASP A 157 24.33 8.20 -4.73
C ASP A 157 24.50 8.85 -6.11
N ASN A 158 23.37 9.20 -6.74
CA ASN A 158 23.34 9.98 -8.00
C ASN A 158 23.53 11.49 -7.79
N LYS A 159 23.94 11.93 -6.59
CA LYS A 159 24.16 13.33 -6.21
C LYS A 159 22.93 14.22 -6.44
N LYS A 160 21.72 13.66 -6.28
CA LYS A 160 20.43 14.36 -6.41
C LYS A 160 19.72 14.43 -5.05
N SER A 161 19.07 15.56 -4.79
CA SER A 161 18.22 15.74 -3.60
C SER A 161 16.75 15.40 -3.84
N ARG A 162 16.36 15.22 -5.10
CA ARG A 162 14.99 14.91 -5.54
C ARG A 162 14.89 13.46 -6.00
N ILE A 163 13.99 12.69 -5.40
CA ILE A 163 13.63 11.37 -5.91
C ILE A 163 12.75 11.49 -7.17
N ILE A 164 13.09 10.71 -8.19
CA ILE A 164 12.41 10.60 -9.50
C ILE A 164 12.16 9.12 -9.82
N PRO A 165 11.28 8.76 -10.77
CA PRO A 165 10.96 7.37 -11.07
C PRO A 165 12.19 6.49 -11.35
N ARG A 166 13.24 7.05 -11.96
CA ARG A 166 14.55 6.37 -12.12
C ARG A 166 15.12 5.82 -10.81
N HIS A 167 15.10 6.61 -9.73
CA HIS A 167 15.65 6.16 -8.45
C HIS A 167 14.81 5.05 -7.83
N LEU A 168 13.50 5.05 -8.07
CA LEU A 168 12.60 3.98 -7.64
C LEU A 168 12.86 2.68 -8.42
N GLN A 169 13.08 2.78 -9.74
CA GLN A 169 13.47 1.64 -10.57
C GLN A 169 14.81 1.06 -10.10
N LEU A 170 15.83 1.91 -9.86
CA LEU A 170 17.12 1.45 -9.36
C LEU A 170 16.98 0.76 -8.01
N ALA A 171 16.23 1.35 -7.07
CA ALA A 171 15.99 0.77 -5.75
C ALA A 171 15.33 -0.62 -5.82
N ILE A 172 14.25 -0.76 -6.58
CA ILE A 172 13.52 -2.03 -6.69
C ILE A 172 14.34 -3.09 -7.40
N ARG A 173 15.05 -2.72 -8.48
CA ARG A 173 15.73 -3.71 -9.33
C ARG A 173 17.11 -4.12 -8.82
N ASN A 174 17.75 -3.30 -8.00
CA ASN A 174 19.02 -3.64 -7.35
C ASN A 174 18.82 -4.43 -6.04
N ASP A 175 17.60 -4.47 -5.51
CA ASP A 175 17.25 -5.26 -4.34
C ASP A 175 16.63 -6.60 -4.78
N GLU A 176 17.20 -7.71 -4.34
CA GLU A 176 16.81 -9.04 -4.82
C GLU A 176 15.38 -9.41 -4.41
N GLU A 177 15.00 -9.11 -3.16
CA GLU A 177 13.69 -9.43 -2.61
C GLU A 177 12.60 -8.58 -3.27
N LEU A 178 12.83 -7.27 -3.40
CA LEU A 178 11.91 -6.36 -4.05
C LEU A 178 11.81 -6.62 -5.55
N ASN A 179 12.92 -6.97 -6.22
CA ASN A 179 12.88 -7.28 -7.65
C ASN A 179 12.03 -8.54 -7.92
N LYS A 180 12.15 -9.56 -7.07
CA LYS A 180 11.33 -10.77 -7.15
C LYS A 180 9.87 -10.47 -6.82
N LEU A 181 9.62 -9.80 -5.70
CA LEU A 181 8.29 -9.46 -5.21
C LEU A 181 7.52 -8.55 -6.18
N LEU A 182 8.22 -7.65 -6.86
CA LEU A 182 7.67 -6.64 -7.76
C LEU A 182 8.07 -6.87 -9.22
N SER A 183 8.32 -8.13 -9.58
CA SER A 183 8.68 -8.54 -10.94
C SER A 183 7.67 -8.07 -11.98
N GLY A 184 6.37 -8.14 -11.68
CA GLY A 184 5.28 -7.66 -12.53
C GLY A 184 5.00 -6.15 -12.51
N VAL A 185 5.78 -5.35 -11.78
CA VAL A 185 5.56 -3.90 -11.69
C VAL A 185 6.36 -3.16 -12.77
N THR A 186 5.67 -2.38 -13.60
CA THR A 186 6.31 -1.45 -14.53
C THR A 186 6.38 -0.05 -13.93
N ILE A 187 7.59 0.50 -13.77
CA ILE A 187 7.79 1.88 -13.30
C ILE A 187 7.90 2.81 -14.50
N ALA A 188 6.89 3.65 -14.70
CA ALA A 188 6.90 4.59 -15.82
C ALA A 188 8.02 5.63 -15.61
N GLN A 189 8.77 5.93 -16.68
CA GLN A 189 9.95 6.81 -16.63
C GLN A 189 11.09 6.32 -15.70
N GLY A 190 11.06 5.05 -15.30
CA GLY A 190 12.14 4.42 -14.53
C GLY A 190 13.41 4.12 -15.36
N GLY A 191 13.27 4.02 -16.68
CA GLY A 191 14.34 3.55 -17.57
C GLY A 191 14.77 2.11 -17.27
N VAL A 192 15.91 1.69 -17.81
CA VAL A 192 16.45 0.32 -17.67
C VAL A 192 17.68 0.29 -16.76
N LEU A 193 17.93 -0.81 -16.04
CA LEU A 193 19.16 -0.91 -15.26
C LEU A 193 20.40 -0.70 -16.16
N PRO A 194 21.45 -0.03 -15.68
CA PRO A 194 22.70 0.07 -16.43
C PRO A 194 23.23 -1.34 -16.71
N ASN A 195 23.39 -1.67 -17.99
CA ASN A 195 23.97 -2.93 -18.44
C ASN A 195 24.90 -2.64 -19.62
N ILE A 196 26.15 -3.09 -19.54
CA ILE A 196 27.13 -2.98 -20.62
C ILE A 196 27.31 -4.37 -21.21
N GLN A 197 26.97 -4.52 -22.49
CA GLN A 197 27.17 -5.79 -23.19
C GLN A 197 28.66 -6.14 -23.20
N ALA A 198 29.00 -7.40 -22.93
CA ALA A 198 30.39 -7.85 -22.83
C ALA A 198 31.20 -7.55 -24.11
N VAL A 199 30.54 -7.53 -25.27
CA VAL A 199 31.14 -7.16 -26.56
C VAL A 199 31.62 -5.70 -26.63
N LEU A 200 31.02 -4.81 -25.83
CA LEU A 200 31.38 -3.40 -25.75
C LEU A 200 32.51 -3.15 -24.74
N LEU A 201 32.86 -4.15 -23.94
CA LEU A 201 34.01 -4.03 -23.05
C LEU A 201 35.30 -4.14 -23.89
N PRO A 202 36.33 -3.34 -23.57
CA PRO A 202 37.63 -3.47 -24.22
C PRO A 202 38.12 -4.92 -24.12
N LYS A 203 38.59 -5.49 -25.24
CA LYS A 203 39.23 -6.80 -25.22
C LYS A 203 40.38 -6.75 -24.22
N LYS A 204 40.39 -7.67 -23.23
CA LYS A 204 41.50 -7.78 -22.28
C LYS A 204 42.79 -8.03 -23.07
N THR A 205 43.63 -7.01 -23.18
CA THR A 205 45.01 -7.19 -23.64
C THR A 205 45.72 -8.03 -22.60
N GLN A 206 46.25 -9.19 -23.00
CA GLN A 206 47.16 -9.95 -22.14
C GLN A 206 48.35 -9.01 -21.86
N LYS A 207 48.54 -8.64 -20.58
CA LYS A 207 49.79 -7.99 -20.18
C LYS A 207 50.90 -8.97 -20.52
N ALA A 208 51.81 -8.56 -21.41
CA ALA A 208 53.04 -9.28 -21.65
C ALA A 208 53.69 -9.53 -20.29
N ALA A 209 53.89 -10.80 -19.95
CA ALA A 209 54.65 -11.18 -18.77
C ALA A 209 56.02 -10.52 -18.89
N LYS A 210 56.37 -9.72 -17.89
CA LYS A 210 57.66 -9.06 -17.78
C LYS A 210 58.59 -9.96 -17.00
#